data_AF-A0AAW8GAR1-F1
#
_entry.id   AF-A0AAW8GAR1-F1
#
_cell.length_a   1.000
_cell.length_b   1.000
_cell.length_c   1.000
_cell.angle_alpha   90.00
_cell.angle_beta   90.00
_cell.angle_gamma   90.00
#
_symmetry.space_group_name_H-M   'P 1'
#
loop_
_entity.id
_entity.type
_entity.pdbx_description
1 polymer ?
#
loop_
_entity_poly.entity_id
_entity_poly.type
_entity_poly.pdbx_seq_one_letter_code
_entity_poly.pdbx_strand_id
1 'polypeptide(L)'
;MPILRSAALAAALVAGVLCSLGASARMPEPSVAAAPEPPADVRPPLDSRAKLDAWLRAHRGKPSPLDAFSAGGRQRFLAGLGFGERGVVSLPFEDLTWELDQAQAQAVLTLLGLGDDPIATTLRTDPVPPAWRGDRKTPSDIDRRYTQYIEMTGAVEEGDALTHARHMDALYRQLFPKTLVEQADKLTDPDLLLLARAAANAAGSGSDQSATQDLLALLVLLKQRGMERGSLIQDAQRALLASGKLDDSRALAAQHPAIALASIPTVGTPADALPAGPRWWRLSADATLMDAESADLAQTQILVLAGCHFSVDAAQDIAADPELGPVFARHAHWLGQPPGVEDLDAWKAWNARFPGTPMYLITQRSDWTRLPAWRMPTYAIVRDGKVVDQASGAFRNVPDRRLALIEMLRRHGLMPPAGSKD
;
A
#
# COMPACT_ATOMS: atom_id res chain seq x y z
N MET A 1 30.26 -47.33 9.10
CA MET A 1 31.11 -48.00 8.08
C MET A 1 30.20 -48.70 7.08
N PRO A 2 30.39 -48.58 5.76
CA PRO A 2 30.96 -47.47 4.95
C PRO A 2 29.89 -46.90 3.97
N ILE A 3 29.55 -45.61 4.02
CA ILE A 3 29.98 -44.50 3.12
C ILE A 3 31.00 -44.82 2.02
N LEU A 4 30.64 -44.48 0.77
CA LEU A 4 31.46 -44.32 -0.47
C LEU A 4 30.48 -43.75 -1.52
N ARG A 5 30.66 -42.67 -2.30
CA ARG A 5 31.81 -42.03 -2.98
C ARG A 5 31.42 -40.57 -3.36
N SER A 6 32.25 -39.55 -3.09
CA SER A 6 33.26 -38.91 -3.99
C SER A 6 32.66 -37.78 -4.86
N ALA A 7 33.28 -36.64 -5.18
CA ALA A 7 34.53 -35.92 -4.86
C ALA A 7 34.30 -34.47 -5.40
N ALA A 8 34.55 -33.36 -4.71
CA ALA A 8 35.81 -32.70 -4.34
C ALA A 8 36.68 -32.20 -5.52
N LEU A 9 36.86 -30.86 -5.53
CA LEU A 9 38.01 -30.03 -5.95
C LEU A 9 38.46 -30.04 -7.43
N ALA A 10 38.73 -28.85 -8.01
CA ALA A 10 39.95 -28.08 -7.75
C ALA A 10 40.00 -26.75 -8.53
N ALA A 11 40.55 -25.74 -7.85
CA ALA A 11 41.01 -24.49 -8.42
C ALA A 11 42.41 -24.65 -9.07
N ALA A 12 42.73 -23.82 -10.05
CA ALA A 12 44.11 -23.61 -10.49
C ALA A 12 44.33 -22.14 -10.89
N LEU A 13 45.14 -21.45 -10.07
CA LEU A 13 45.86 -20.23 -10.37
C LEU A 13 47.10 -20.59 -11.19
N VAL A 14 47.36 -19.87 -12.29
CA VAL A 14 48.70 -19.81 -12.90
C VAL A 14 48.99 -18.37 -13.32
N ALA A 15 50.08 -17.82 -12.76
CA ALA A 15 50.72 -16.60 -13.21
C ALA A 15 51.64 -16.88 -14.40
N GLY A 16 51.72 -15.95 -15.35
CA GLY A 16 52.70 -15.99 -16.44
C GLY A 16 52.77 -14.65 -17.16
N VAL A 17 53.85 -13.91 -16.91
CA VAL A 17 54.24 -12.68 -17.60
C VAL A 17 55.49 -13.00 -18.44
N LEU A 18 55.46 -12.74 -19.76
CA LEU A 18 56.51 -12.05 -20.54
C LEU A 18 56.32 -12.16 -22.07
N CYS A 19 56.17 -10.98 -22.69
CA CYS A 19 56.62 -10.49 -24.01
C CYS A 19 56.52 -11.36 -25.29
N SER A 20 55.79 -10.84 -26.29
CA SER A 20 56.40 -10.27 -27.52
C SER A 20 55.39 -9.65 -28.50
N LEU A 21 55.72 -8.44 -28.96
CA LEU A 21 55.67 -7.89 -30.33
C LEU A 21 54.39 -8.05 -31.19
N GLY A 22 53.77 -6.90 -31.47
CA GLY A 22 53.62 -6.41 -32.85
C GLY A 22 52.49 -6.96 -33.72
N ALA A 23 51.31 -6.33 -33.63
CA ALA A 23 50.49 -5.96 -34.78
C ALA A 23 49.28 -5.14 -34.29
N SER A 24 49.28 -3.83 -34.51
CA SER A 24 48.09 -2.99 -34.36
C SER A 24 47.08 -3.36 -35.46
N ALA A 25 46.26 -4.37 -35.22
CA ALA A 25 44.98 -4.49 -35.87
C ALA A 25 44.02 -3.53 -35.15
N ARG A 26 43.82 -2.35 -35.75
CA ARG A 26 42.80 -1.39 -35.34
C ARG A 26 41.44 -2.06 -35.55
N MET A 27 40.88 -2.66 -34.49
CA MET A 27 39.49 -3.09 -34.53
C MET A 27 38.62 -1.86 -34.80
N PRO A 28 37.60 -1.96 -35.66
CA PRO A 28 36.63 -0.88 -35.77
C PRO A 28 35.97 -0.73 -34.40
N GLU A 29 36.01 0.50 -33.85
CA GLU A 29 35.21 0.85 -32.71
C GLU A 29 33.76 0.42 -32.97
N PRO A 30 33.04 -0.14 -31.98
CA PRO A 30 31.60 -0.25 -32.10
C PRO A 30 31.09 1.16 -32.30
N SER A 31 30.65 1.46 -33.52
CA SER A 31 29.91 2.67 -33.84
C SER A 31 28.76 2.73 -32.84
N VAL A 32 28.89 3.61 -31.84
CA VAL A 32 27.78 4.03 -31.01
C VAL A 32 26.81 4.65 -32.00
N ALA A 33 25.86 3.84 -32.47
CA ALA A 33 24.78 4.32 -33.29
C ALA A 33 24.17 5.47 -32.50
N ALA A 34 24.31 6.68 -33.04
CA ALA A 34 23.68 7.87 -32.50
C ALA A 34 22.21 7.50 -32.24
N ALA A 35 21.76 7.76 -31.01
CA ALA A 35 20.36 7.60 -30.67
C ALA A 35 19.53 8.28 -31.78
N PRO A 36 18.54 7.58 -32.38
CA PRO A 36 17.80 8.13 -33.51
C PRO A 36 17.28 9.52 -33.15
N GLU A 37 17.52 10.49 -34.03
CA GLU A 37 16.97 11.83 -33.88
C GLU A 37 15.46 11.72 -33.63
N PRO A 38 14.93 12.44 -32.62
CA PRO A 38 13.53 12.32 -32.27
C PRO A 38 12.67 12.76 -33.46
N PRO A 39 11.59 12.03 -33.79
CA PRO A 39 10.68 12.43 -34.84
C PRO A 39 10.13 13.84 -34.53
N ALA A 40 10.25 14.75 -35.50
CA ALA A 40 9.98 16.18 -35.33
C ALA A 40 8.51 16.55 -35.07
N ASP A 41 7.58 15.58 -35.02
CA ASP A 41 6.15 15.82 -34.79
C ASP A 41 5.55 14.73 -33.86
N VAL A 42 6.00 14.70 -32.60
CA VAL A 42 5.35 13.87 -31.57
C VAL A 42 4.05 14.56 -31.15
N ARG A 43 2.92 13.95 -31.52
CA ARG A 43 1.58 14.39 -31.12
C ARG A 43 1.02 13.50 -30.02
N PRO A 44 0.17 14.06 -29.11
CA PRO A 44 -0.61 13.25 -28.20
C PRO A 44 -1.47 12.21 -28.96
N PRO A 45 -1.75 11.04 -28.35
CA PRO A 45 -1.48 10.70 -26.95
C PRO A 45 0.00 10.31 -26.68
N LEU A 46 0.50 10.72 -25.52
CA LEU A 46 1.84 10.37 -25.02
C LEU A 46 1.80 9.00 -24.33
N ASP A 47 1.61 7.95 -25.12
CA ASP A 47 1.38 6.56 -24.68
C ASP A 47 2.66 5.76 -24.34
N SER A 48 3.82 6.38 -24.38
CA SER A 48 5.10 5.72 -24.06
C SER A 48 6.12 6.70 -23.50
N ARG A 49 7.07 6.20 -22.70
CA ARG A 49 8.16 7.01 -22.15
C ARG A 49 8.94 7.73 -23.26
N ALA A 50 9.24 7.05 -24.36
CA ALA A 50 9.97 7.65 -25.49
C ALA A 50 9.20 8.82 -26.14
N LYS A 51 7.88 8.70 -26.34
CA LYS A 51 7.05 9.80 -26.85
C LYS A 51 6.97 10.94 -25.84
N LEU A 52 6.76 10.65 -24.56
CA LEU A 52 6.75 11.66 -23.50
C LEU A 52 8.06 12.47 -23.47
N ASP A 53 9.21 11.78 -23.48
CA ASP A 53 10.52 12.44 -23.43
C ASP A 53 10.79 13.29 -24.68
N ALA A 54 10.43 12.78 -25.86
CA ALA A 54 10.55 13.52 -27.11
C ALA A 54 9.63 14.75 -27.15
N TRP A 55 8.39 14.60 -26.67
CA TRP A 55 7.42 15.69 -26.55
C TRP A 55 7.91 16.76 -25.58
N LEU A 56 8.39 16.38 -24.40
CA LEU A 56 8.93 17.30 -23.38
C LEU A 56 10.12 18.12 -23.92
N ARG A 57 11.02 17.49 -24.69
CA ARG A 57 12.13 18.19 -25.36
C ARG A 57 11.61 19.20 -26.40
N ALA A 58 10.67 18.80 -27.25
CA ALA A 58 10.10 19.64 -28.31
C ALA A 58 9.21 20.80 -27.79
N HIS A 59 8.69 20.65 -26.57
CA HIS A 59 7.80 21.61 -25.90
C HIS A 59 8.50 22.40 -24.78
N ARG A 60 9.83 22.35 -24.70
CA ARG A 60 10.57 23.14 -23.71
C ARG A 60 10.29 24.63 -23.89
N GLY A 61 9.77 25.27 -22.83
CA GLY A 61 9.42 26.69 -22.83
C GLY A 61 8.11 27.04 -23.55
N LYS A 62 7.36 26.05 -24.05
CA LYS A 62 6.02 26.25 -24.62
C LYS A 62 4.95 25.90 -23.57
N PRO A 63 3.80 26.60 -23.56
CA PRO A 63 2.69 26.27 -22.67
C PRO A 63 2.24 24.81 -22.82
N SER A 64 2.01 24.16 -21.69
CA SER A 64 1.61 22.76 -21.56
C SER A 64 0.59 22.59 -20.43
N PRO A 65 -0.32 21.60 -20.51
CA PRO A 65 -1.09 21.16 -19.34
C PRO A 65 -0.21 20.84 -18.12
N LEU A 66 1.02 20.35 -18.34
CA LEU A 66 1.98 20.04 -17.27
C LEU A 66 2.55 21.28 -16.57
N ASP A 67 2.34 22.48 -17.11
CA ASP A 67 2.80 23.70 -16.45
C ASP A 67 1.90 24.08 -15.27
N ALA A 68 0.70 23.50 -15.14
CA ALA A 68 -0.23 23.76 -14.03
C ALA A 68 0.31 23.28 -12.67
N PHE A 69 1.25 22.34 -12.67
CA PHE A 69 1.94 21.87 -11.48
C PHE A 69 2.99 22.87 -10.96
N SER A 70 3.35 22.73 -9.69
CA SER A 70 4.61 23.20 -9.11
C SER A 70 5.80 22.46 -9.75
N ALA A 71 7.02 22.97 -9.59
CA ALA A 71 8.21 22.32 -10.13
C ALA A 71 8.40 20.90 -9.58
N GLY A 72 8.24 20.73 -8.25
CA GLY A 72 8.33 19.43 -7.60
C GLY A 72 7.15 18.51 -7.90
N GLY A 73 5.93 19.04 -7.92
CA GLY A 73 4.73 18.28 -8.31
C GLY A 73 4.84 17.72 -9.72
N ARG A 74 5.33 18.53 -10.67
CA ARG A 74 5.62 18.07 -12.05
C ARG A 74 6.67 16.97 -12.07
N GLN A 75 7.75 17.11 -11.29
CA GLN A 75 8.81 16.12 -11.22
C GLN A 75 8.26 14.77 -10.72
N ARG A 76 7.58 14.77 -9.57
CA ARG A 76 6.98 13.56 -8.98
C ARG A 76 5.96 12.92 -9.91
N PHE A 77 5.08 13.73 -10.51
CA PHE A 77 4.10 13.25 -11.48
C PHE A 77 4.78 12.53 -12.66
N LEU A 78 5.80 13.13 -13.28
CA LEU A 78 6.48 12.53 -14.43
C LEU A 78 7.31 11.29 -14.06
N ALA A 79 7.91 11.29 -12.87
CA ALA A 79 8.69 10.16 -12.36
C ALA A 79 7.80 8.94 -12.09
N GLY A 80 6.61 9.15 -11.50
CA GLY A 80 5.66 8.08 -11.16
C GLY A 80 4.88 7.50 -12.35
N LEU A 81 4.96 8.09 -13.55
CA LEU A 81 4.32 7.54 -14.74
C LEU A 81 4.97 6.21 -15.16
N GLY A 82 4.16 5.15 -15.20
CA GLY A 82 4.54 3.85 -15.75
C GLY A 82 3.90 3.60 -17.11
N PHE A 83 4.67 3.02 -18.04
CA PHE A 83 4.21 2.70 -19.40
C PHE A 83 4.36 1.20 -19.68
N GLY A 84 3.33 0.60 -20.26
CA GLY A 84 3.34 -0.74 -20.83
C GLY A 84 3.09 -0.72 -22.33
N GLU A 85 2.87 -1.90 -22.93
CA GLU A 85 2.66 -2.03 -24.39
C GLU A 85 1.40 -1.30 -24.90
N ARG A 86 0.41 -1.07 -24.02
CA ARG A 86 -0.88 -0.47 -24.35
C ARG A 86 -1.08 0.95 -23.81
N GLY A 87 -0.01 1.63 -23.40
CA GLY A 87 -0.09 2.98 -22.86
C GLY A 87 0.30 3.08 -21.39
N VAL A 88 -0.27 4.05 -20.69
CA VAL A 88 -0.03 4.27 -19.25
C VAL A 88 -0.58 3.10 -18.44
N VAL A 89 0.25 2.52 -17.58
CA VAL A 89 -0.11 1.43 -16.65
C VAL A 89 0.00 1.85 -15.19
N SER A 90 0.64 2.98 -14.90
CA SER A 90 0.71 3.57 -13.58
C SER A 90 0.60 5.08 -13.68
N LEU A 91 -0.30 5.66 -12.88
CA LEU A 91 -0.58 7.08 -12.81
C LEU A 91 -0.45 7.57 -11.35
N PRO A 92 0.44 8.53 -11.05
CA PRO A 92 0.54 9.10 -9.72
C PRO A 92 -0.59 10.10 -9.49
N PHE A 93 -1.59 9.69 -8.70
CA PHE A 93 -2.78 10.49 -8.44
C PHE A 93 -2.56 11.63 -7.46
N GLU A 94 -1.58 11.55 -6.57
CA GLU A 94 -1.48 12.48 -5.45
C GLU A 94 -1.28 13.92 -5.93
N ASP A 95 -0.24 14.20 -6.73
CA ASP A 95 -0.05 15.58 -7.20
C ASP A 95 -1.14 16.01 -8.21
N LEU A 96 -1.79 15.07 -8.91
CA LEU A 96 -2.98 15.38 -9.73
C LEU A 96 -4.12 15.93 -8.88
N THR A 97 -4.43 15.30 -7.75
CA THR A 97 -5.57 15.70 -6.91
C THR A 97 -5.27 16.90 -6.04
N TRP A 98 -4.02 17.04 -5.60
CA TRP A 98 -3.58 18.13 -4.73
C TRP A 98 -3.27 19.42 -5.48
N GLU A 99 -2.73 19.36 -6.71
CA GLU A 99 -2.28 20.56 -7.41
C GLU A 99 -3.20 20.98 -8.57
N LEU A 100 -3.96 20.07 -9.16
CA LEU A 100 -4.74 20.39 -10.35
C LEU A 100 -6.23 20.48 -10.05
N ASP A 101 -6.88 21.48 -10.64
CA ASP A 101 -8.35 21.46 -10.74
C ASP A 101 -8.82 20.39 -11.73
N GLN A 102 -10.13 20.13 -11.76
CA GLN A 102 -10.69 19.07 -12.59
C GLN A 102 -10.39 19.25 -14.09
N ALA A 103 -10.38 20.49 -14.58
CA ALA A 103 -10.13 20.78 -15.99
C ALA A 103 -8.63 20.60 -16.33
N GLN A 104 -7.75 21.04 -15.44
CA GLN A 104 -6.31 20.83 -15.54
C GLN A 104 -5.95 19.34 -15.51
N ALA A 105 -6.51 18.58 -14.57
CA ALA A 105 -6.32 17.14 -14.49
C ALA A 105 -6.82 16.43 -15.77
N GLN A 106 -8.01 16.79 -16.26
CA GLN A 106 -8.54 16.25 -17.52
C GLN A 106 -7.64 16.56 -18.72
N ALA A 107 -7.06 17.76 -18.79
CA ALA A 107 -6.13 18.13 -19.86
C ALA A 107 -4.86 17.28 -19.81
N VAL A 108 -4.34 16.98 -18.62
CA VAL A 108 -3.19 16.07 -18.43
C VAL A 108 -3.55 14.63 -18.79
N LEU A 109 -4.72 14.12 -18.40
CA LEU A 109 -5.18 12.78 -18.76
C LEU A 109 -5.37 12.64 -20.27
N THR A 110 -5.97 13.63 -20.92
CA THR A 110 -6.11 13.68 -22.39
C THR A 110 -4.76 13.67 -23.08
N LEU A 111 -3.77 14.42 -22.56
CA LEU A 111 -2.40 14.43 -23.09
C LEU A 111 -1.78 13.02 -23.09
N LEU A 112 -2.10 12.20 -22.08
CA LEU A 112 -1.63 10.82 -21.92
C LEU A 112 -2.49 9.77 -22.65
N GLY A 113 -3.55 10.18 -23.34
CA GLY A 113 -4.49 9.26 -24.01
C GLY A 113 -5.52 8.61 -23.09
N LEU A 114 -5.70 9.14 -21.88
CA LEU A 114 -6.64 8.65 -20.87
C LEU A 114 -7.93 9.49 -20.82
N GLY A 115 -8.19 10.31 -21.84
CA GLY A 115 -9.33 11.26 -21.83
C GLY A 115 -10.70 10.59 -21.72
N ASP A 116 -10.85 9.43 -22.36
CA ASP A 116 -12.08 8.60 -22.35
C ASP A 116 -11.97 7.40 -21.40
N ASP A 117 -10.84 7.25 -20.68
CA ASP A 117 -10.65 6.17 -19.73
C ASP A 117 -11.56 6.38 -18.50
N PRO A 118 -12.16 5.31 -17.93
CA PRO A 118 -12.97 5.42 -16.71
C PRO A 118 -12.32 6.25 -15.60
N ILE A 119 -10.99 6.18 -15.46
CA ILE A 119 -10.20 6.96 -14.51
C ILE A 119 -10.49 8.47 -14.59
N ALA A 120 -10.65 9.02 -15.80
CA ALA A 120 -10.91 10.44 -16.03
C ALA A 120 -12.31 10.84 -15.55
N THR A 121 -13.28 9.93 -15.70
CA THR A 121 -14.65 10.16 -15.24
C THR A 121 -14.82 10.00 -13.73
N THR A 122 -14.00 9.15 -13.10
CA THR A 122 -14.06 8.88 -11.66
C THR A 122 -13.14 9.76 -10.83
N LEU A 123 -12.08 10.33 -11.42
CA LEU A 123 -11.16 11.22 -10.72
C LEU A 123 -11.93 12.42 -10.14
N ARG A 124 -11.72 12.67 -8.86
CA ARG A 124 -12.22 13.86 -8.15
C ARG A 124 -11.01 14.59 -7.61
N THR A 125 -10.80 15.81 -8.09
CA THR A 125 -9.73 16.68 -7.59
C THR A 125 -10.25 17.59 -6.49
N ASP A 126 -9.41 17.87 -5.50
CA ASP A 126 -9.66 18.90 -4.48
C ASP A 126 -8.36 19.70 -4.34
N PRO A 127 -8.04 20.55 -5.33
CA PRO A 127 -6.74 21.20 -5.39
C PRO A 127 -6.56 22.19 -4.26
N VAL A 128 -5.33 22.29 -3.77
CA VAL A 128 -4.98 23.35 -2.84
C VAL A 128 -4.97 24.71 -3.54
N PRO A 129 -5.28 25.80 -2.81
CA PRO A 129 -5.09 27.16 -3.27
C PRO A 129 -3.71 27.35 -3.90
N PRO A 130 -3.59 28.15 -4.99
CA PRO A 130 -2.30 28.40 -5.63
C PRO A 130 -1.20 28.91 -4.69
N ALA A 131 -1.56 29.63 -3.63
CA ALA A 131 -0.62 30.13 -2.62
C ALA A 131 0.04 29.02 -1.78
N TRP A 132 -0.55 27.82 -1.73
CA TRP A 132 -0.01 26.66 -1.01
C TRP A 132 0.74 25.71 -1.93
N ARG A 133 0.84 26.03 -3.23
CA ARG A 133 1.61 25.25 -4.20
C ARG A 133 3.06 25.70 -4.16
N GLY A 134 3.98 24.75 -4.39
CA GLY A 134 5.39 25.07 -4.56
C GLY A 134 5.64 26.00 -5.75
N ASP A 135 6.83 26.60 -5.77
CA ASP A 135 7.25 27.44 -6.90
C ASP A 135 7.27 26.63 -8.21
N ARG A 136 6.84 27.24 -9.31
CA ARG A 136 6.70 26.57 -10.62
C ARG A 136 8.03 26.35 -11.35
N LYS A 137 9.12 26.96 -10.87
CA LYS A 137 10.45 26.91 -11.50
C LYS A 137 11.47 26.18 -10.65
N THR A 138 11.45 26.39 -9.33
CA THR A 138 12.50 25.94 -8.42
C THR A 138 11.91 25.23 -7.20
N PRO A 139 12.11 23.92 -7.05
CA PRO A 139 11.71 23.21 -5.84
C PRO A 139 12.42 23.78 -4.59
N SER A 140 11.74 23.81 -3.46
CA SER A 140 12.35 24.12 -2.16
C SER A 140 13.20 22.95 -1.64
N ASP A 141 13.87 23.12 -0.50
CA ASP A 141 14.54 22.02 0.19
C ASP A 141 13.56 20.94 0.68
N ILE A 142 12.37 21.34 1.18
CA ILE A 142 11.36 20.39 1.64
C ILE A 142 10.74 19.64 0.47
N ASP A 143 10.50 20.33 -0.65
CA ASP A 143 10.00 19.72 -1.87
C ASP A 143 10.97 18.67 -2.43
N ARG A 144 12.28 18.97 -2.44
CA ARG A 144 13.31 17.97 -2.79
C ARG A 144 13.29 16.77 -1.86
N ARG A 145 13.23 16.98 -0.54
CA ARG A 145 13.17 15.88 0.45
C ARG A 145 11.93 15.04 0.27
N TYR A 146 10.78 15.66 0.02
CA TYR A 146 9.53 14.96 -0.20
C TYR A 146 9.54 14.16 -1.51
N THR A 147 10.08 14.75 -2.58
CA THR A 147 10.27 14.04 -3.84
C THR A 147 11.18 12.82 -3.66
N GLN A 148 12.31 12.99 -2.97
CA GLN A 148 13.20 11.88 -2.63
C GLN A 148 12.49 10.82 -1.77
N TYR A 149 11.66 11.23 -0.81
CA TYR A 149 10.89 10.31 0.01
C TYR A 149 9.96 9.46 -0.84
N ILE A 150 9.15 10.06 -1.72
CA ILE A 150 8.24 9.33 -2.62
C ILE A 150 9.00 8.39 -3.56
N GLU A 151 10.14 8.80 -4.09
CA GLU A 151 10.99 7.95 -4.94
C GLU A 151 11.53 6.74 -4.16
N MET A 152 12.01 6.94 -2.93
CA MET A 152 12.55 5.88 -2.08
C MET A 152 11.46 4.90 -1.61
N THR A 153 10.28 5.40 -1.29
CA THR A 153 9.16 4.56 -0.84
C THR A 153 8.55 3.75 -1.98
N GLY A 154 8.48 4.31 -3.18
CA GLY A 154 8.02 3.60 -4.38
C GLY A 154 8.97 2.48 -4.85
N ALA A 155 10.23 2.52 -4.43
CA ALA A 155 11.23 1.49 -4.75
C ALA A 155 11.25 0.32 -3.75
N VAL A 156 10.49 0.41 -2.66
CA VAL A 156 10.43 -0.66 -1.64
C VAL A 156 9.64 -1.84 -2.21
N GLU A 157 10.28 -3.00 -2.34
CA GLU A 157 9.60 -4.23 -2.74
C GLU A 157 8.46 -4.58 -1.76
N GLU A 158 7.33 -5.04 -2.28
CA GLU A 158 6.23 -5.56 -1.47
C GLU A 158 6.72 -6.75 -0.64
N GLY A 159 6.89 -6.52 0.66
CA GLY A 159 7.39 -7.50 1.62
C GLY A 159 6.42 -7.74 2.78
N ASP A 160 6.94 -8.28 3.87
CA ASP A 160 6.21 -8.35 5.13
C ASP A 160 5.79 -6.93 5.58
N ALA A 161 4.51 -6.75 5.91
CA ALA A 161 3.93 -5.45 6.23
C ALA A 161 4.64 -4.73 7.39
N LEU A 162 5.09 -5.47 8.41
CA LEU A 162 5.79 -4.88 9.55
C LEU A 162 7.20 -4.40 9.15
N THR A 163 7.86 -5.17 8.28
CA THR A 163 9.17 -4.81 7.72
C THR A 163 9.06 -3.58 6.81
N HIS A 164 8.05 -3.56 5.94
CA HIS A 164 7.75 -2.41 5.09
C HIS A 164 7.50 -1.16 5.94
N ALA A 165 6.63 -1.27 6.95
CA ALA A 165 6.30 -0.16 7.82
C ALA A 165 7.53 0.43 8.54
N ARG A 166 8.39 -0.43 9.13
CA ARG A 166 9.65 0.01 9.76
C ARG A 166 10.58 0.71 8.77
N HIS A 167 10.62 0.25 7.53
CA HIS A 167 11.44 0.86 6.50
C HIS A 167 10.92 2.25 6.13
N MET A 168 9.60 2.39 5.95
CA MET A 168 8.93 3.67 5.67
C MET A 168 9.21 4.71 6.77
N ASP A 169 9.11 4.29 8.04
CA ASP A 169 9.41 5.17 9.17
C ASP A 169 10.89 5.59 9.20
N ALA A 170 11.82 4.66 8.96
CA ALA A 170 13.24 4.97 8.90
C ALA A 170 13.56 6.00 7.80
N LEU A 171 12.96 5.85 6.61
CA LEU A 171 13.09 6.80 5.51
C LEU A 171 12.53 8.18 5.86
N TYR A 172 11.34 8.21 6.47
CA TYR A 172 10.73 9.46 6.94
C TYR A 172 11.65 10.17 7.93
N ARG A 173 12.15 9.47 8.96
CA ARG A 173 13.04 10.06 9.97
C ARG A 173 14.39 10.51 9.42
N GLN A 174 14.92 9.81 8.41
CA GLN A 174 16.13 10.20 7.72
C GLN A 174 15.96 11.54 6.97
N LEU A 175 14.82 11.72 6.28
CA LEU A 175 14.59 12.90 5.43
C LEU A 175 13.91 14.06 6.18
N PHE A 176 13.17 13.77 7.24
CA PHE A 176 12.40 14.72 8.04
C PHE A 176 12.72 14.53 9.53
N PRO A 177 13.91 15.00 9.97
CA PRO A 177 14.32 14.84 11.36
C PRO A 177 13.37 15.61 12.29
N LYS A 178 13.23 15.14 13.54
CA LYS A 178 12.32 15.74 14.53
C LYS A 178 12.51 17.26 14.70
N THR A 179 13.75 17.75 14.63
CA THR A 179 14.07 19.18 14.72
C THR A 179 13.42 20.02 13.63
N LEU A 180 13.14 19.43 12.46
CA LEU A 180 12.43 20.11 11.37
C LEU A 180 10.95 20.26 11.71
N VAL A 181 10.32 19.22 12.28
CA VAL A 181 8.92 19.27 12.73
C VAL A 181 8.75 20.29 13.86
N GLU A 182 9.71 20.32 14.80
CA GLU A 182 9.74 21.31 15.89
C GLU A 182 9.90 22.76 15.40
N GLN A 183 10.37 22.97 14.17
CA GLN A 183 10.55 24.28 13.54
C GLN A 183 9.58 24.52 12.38
N ALA A 184 8.53 23.70 12.27
CA ALA A 184 7.58 23.74 11.16
C ALA A 184 6.81 25.07 11.09
N ASP A 185 6.72 25.80 12.21
CA ASP A 185 6.14 27.14 12.28
C ASP A 185 6.86 28.18 11.42
N LYS A 186 8.13 27.94 11.08
CA LYS A 186 8.96 28.81 10.22
C LYS A 186 8.90 28.44 8.74
N LEU A 187 8.29 27.31 8.39
CA LEU A 187 8.19 26.87 7.00
C LEU A 187 7.20 27.74 6.23
N THR A 188 7.41 27.82 4.92
CA THR A 188 6.42 28.39 4.00
C THR A 188 5.17 27.50 3.97
N ASP A 189 4.04 28.02 3.53
CA ASP A 189 2.79 27.24 3.43
C ASP A 189 2.95 25.98 2.56
N PRO A 190 3.56 26.04 1.35
CA PRO A 190 3.81 24.84 0.56
C PRO A 190 4.69 23.82 1.28
N ASP A 191 5.74 24.28 1.96
CA ASP A 191 6.68 23.39 2.65
C ASP A 191 6.06 22.74 3.89
N LEU A 192 5.25 23.48 4.65
CA LEU A 192 4.51 22.95 5.78
C LEU A 192 3.54 21.86 5.31
N LEU A 193 2.86 22.08 4.19
CA LEU A 193 1.94 21.11 3.63
C LEU A 193 2.66 19.84 3.14
N LEU A 194 3.80 19.99 2.46
CA LEU A 194 4.60 18.84 2.02
C LEU A 194 5.16 18.04 3.21
N LEU A 195 5.56 18.71 4.29
CA LEU A 195 5.97 18.04 5.53
C LEU A 195 4.80 17.25 6.14
N ALA A 196 3.59 17.82 6.19
CA ALA A 196 2.40 17.12 6.68
C ALA A 196 2.04 15.91 5.80
N ARG A 197 2.14 16.04 4.47
CA ARG A 197 1.95 14.92 3.52
C ARG A 197 3.00 13.82 3.74
N ALA A 198 4.25 14.17 4.00
CA ALA A 198 5.29 13.19 4.34
C ALA A 198 4.96 12.42 5.62
N ALA A 199 4.55 13.14 6.67
CA ALA A 199 4.15 12.56 7.95
C ALA A 199 2.91 11.66 7.80
N ALA A 200 1.92 12.05 6.99
CA ALA A 200 0.74 11.23 6.69
C ALA A 200 1.09 9.91 5.99
N ASN A 201 1.95 9.96 4.97
CA ASN A 201 2.43 8.77 4.27
C ASN A 201 3.19 7.82 5.22
N ALA A 202 4.06 8.36 6.09
CA ALA A 202 4.77 7.57 7.09
C ALA A 202 3.83 6.95 8.14
N ALA A 203 2.91 7.75 8.69
CA ALA A 203 1.93 7.32 9.68
C ALA A 203 0.99 6.23 9.14
N GLY A 204 0.57 6.34 7.88
CA GLY A 204 -0.28 5.35 7.20
C GLY A 204 0.38 3.99 6.99
N SER A 205 1.71 3.89 7.12
CA SER A 205 2.43 2.62 6.99
C SER A 205 2.27 1.73 8.23
N GLY A 206 1.79 2.26 9.37
CA GLY A 206 1.27 1.45 10.48
C GLY A 206 2.27 0.90 11.49
N SER A 207 3.51 1.41 11.58
CA SER A 207 4.52 0.93 12.55
C SER A 207 4.95 1.89 13.65
N ASP A 208 4.80 3.21 13.49
CA ASP A 208 5.35 4.17 14.45
C ASP A 208 4.33 5.22 14.90
N GLN A 209 4.19 5.36 16.22
CA GLN A 209 3.42 6.42 16.86
C GLN A 209 4.05 7.80 16.63
N SER A 210 5.35 7.86 16.36
CA SER A 210 6.07 9.12 16.24
C SER A 210 5.68 9.92 14.99
N ALA A 211 5.52 9.27 13.82
CA ALA A 211 5.04 9.94 12.61
C ALA A 211 3.58 10.40 12.75
N THR A 212 2.74 9.61 13.44
CA THR A 212 1.37 10.00 13.80
C THR A 212 1.36 11.25 14.69
N GLN A 213 2.25 11.33 15.68
CA GLN A 213 2.38 12.51 16.55
C GLN A 213 2.84 13.74 15.77
N ASP A 214 3.81 13.58 14.86
CA ASP A 214 4.25 14.67 13.99
C ASP A 214 3.09 15.17 13.12
N LEU A 215 2.33 14.26 12.51
CA LEU A 215 1.16 14.62 11.71
C LEU A 215 0.13 15.40 12.54
N LEU A 216 -0.20 14.93 13.75
CA LEU A 216 -1.13 15.64 14.63
C LEU A 216 -0.63 17.05 15.01
N ALA A 217 0.68 17.20 15.26
CA ALA A 217 1.27 18.52 15.53
C ALA A 217 1.20 19.45 14.30
N LEU A 218 1.48 18.91 13.11
CA LEU A 218 1.42 19.66 11.85
C LEU A 218 -0.01 20.05 11.50
N LEU A 219 -1.01 19.20 11.79
CA LEU A 219 -2.43 19.51 11.60
C LEU A 219 -2.86 20.73 12.43
N VAL A 220 -2.33 20.90 13.65
CA VAL A 220 -2.59 22.09 14.47
C VAL A 220 -2.04 23.35 13.78
N LEU A 221 -0.82 23.30 13.24
CA LEU A 221 -0.22 24.42 12.53
C LEU A 221 -0.97 24.74 11.23
N LEU A 222 -1.34 23.73 10.46
CA LEU A 222 -2.15 23.90 9.25
C LEU A 222 -3.48 24.56 9.59
N LYS A 223 -4.17 24.13 10.65
CA LYS A 223 -5.42 24.76 11.11
C LYS A 223 -5.22 26.22 11.49
N GLN A 224 -4.14 26.56 12.21
CA GLN A 224 -3.83 27.95 12.58
C GLN A 224 -3.61 28.85 11.36
N ARG A 225 -3.10 28.29 10.25
CA ARG A 225 -2.91 29.01 8.98
C ARG A 225 -4.11 28.97 8.04
N GLY A 226 -5.24 28.38 8.47
CA GLY A 226 -6.41 28.17 7.61
C GLY A 226 -6.18 27.17 6.48
N MET A 227 -5.19 26.28 6.64
CA MET A 227 -4.74 25.28 5.69
C MET A 227 -5.24 23.86 6.01
N GLU A 228 -6.34 23.75 6.74
CA GLU A 228 -6.90 22.47 7.14
C GLU A 228 -7.36 21.65 5.93
N ARG A 229 -7.06 20.35 5.91
CA ARG A 229 -7.42 19.44 4.81
C ARG A 229 -8.04 18.17 5.37
N GLY A 230 -9.23 17.83 4.87
CA GLY A 230 -9.98 16.66 5.32
C GLY A 230 -9.22 15.35 5.13
N SER A 231 -8.51 15.20 4.00
CA SER A 231 -7.70 14.02 3.70
C SER A 231 -6.61 13.77 4.74
N LEU A 232 -5.84 14.79 5.14
CA LEU A 232 -4.80 14.63 6.16
C LEU A 232 -5.36 14.30 7.54
N ILE A 233 -6.57 14.78 7.86
CA ILE A 233 -7.26 14.46 9.12
C ILE A 233 -7.78 13.02 9.09
N GLN A 234 -8.30 12.55 7.94
CA GLN A 234 -8.65 11.15 7.73
C GLN A 234 -7.42 10.23 7.85
N ASP A 235 -6.27 10.64 7.31
CA ASP A 235 -5.01 9.91 7.44
C ASP A 235 -4.56 9.82 8.89
N ALA A 236 -4.66 10.92 9.65
CA ALA A 236 -4.37 10.93 11.09
C ALA A 236 -5.32 10.01 11.87
N GLN A 237 -6.62 10.02 11.55
CA GLN A 237 -7.59 9.13 12.17
C GLN A 237 -7.24 7.66 11.91
N ARG A 238 -6.94 7.30 10.66
CA ARG A 238 -6.52 5.94 10.30
C ARG A 238 -5.26 5.50 11.04
N ALA A 239 -4.26 6.38 11.13
CA ALA A 239 -3.02 6.06 11.84
C ALA A 239 -3.22 5.88 13.36
N LEU A 240 -4.11 6.66 13.98
CA LEU A 240 -4.51 6.47 15.38
C LEU A 240 -5.23 5.13 15.59
N LEU A 241 -6.18 4.80 14.71
CA LEU A 241 -6.87 3.51 14.75
C LEU A 241 -5.90 2.33 14.59
N ALA A 242 -4.98 2.41 13.61
CA ALA A 242 -4.02 1.36 13.30
C ALA A 242 -3.03 1.10 14.44
N SER A 243 -2.79 2.12 15.28
CA SER A 243 -1.97 2.04 16.49
C SER A 243 -2.76 1.76 17.77
N GLY A 244 -4.06 1.44 17.67
CA GLY A 244 -4.94 1.11 18.80
C GLY A 244 -5.36 2.31 19.66
N LYS A 245 -5.10 3.55 19.21
CA LYS A 245 -5.40 4.80 19.91
C LYS A 245 -6.85 5.24 19.71
N LEU A 246 -7.79 4.39 20.10
CA LEU A 246 -9.23 4.57 19.80
C LEU A 246 -9.83 5.85 20.41
N ASP A 247 -9.43 6.21 21.63
CA ASP A 247 -9.92 7.42 22.30
C ASP A 247 -9.40 8.69 21.64
N ASP A 248 -8.10 8.74 21.31
CA ASP A 248 -7.51 9.86 20.57
C ASP A 248 -8.19 10.02 19.20
N SER A 249 -8.52 8.91 18.55
CA SER A 249 -9.24 8.90 17.29
C SER A 249 -10.68 9.43 17.42
N ARG A 250 -11.38 9.13 18.53
CA ARG A 250 -12.70 9.72 18.83
C ARG A 250 -12.58 11.22 19.13
N ALA A 251 -11.56 11.63 19.88
CA ALA A 251 -11.30 13.02 20.20
C ALA A 251 -11.00 13.84 18.94
N LEU A 252 -10.25 13.27 17.98
CA LEU A 252 -10.01 13.89 16.67
C LEU A 252 -11.34 14.07 15.91
N ALA A 253 -12.20 13.05 15.88
CA ALA A 253 -13.51 13.17 15.24
C ALA A 253 -14.39 14.27 15.85
N ALA A 254 -14.40 14.40 17.18
CA ALA A 254 -15.14 15.44 17.88
C ALA A 254 -14.62 16.86 17.57
N GLN A 255 -13.33 17.02 17.29
CA GLN A 255 -12.72 18.31 16.94
C GLN A 255 -12.99 18.74 15.49
N HIS A 256 -13.43 17.81 14.63
CA HIS A 256 -13.59 18.01 13.20
C HIS A 256 -14.96 17.51 12.68
N PRO A 257 -16.10 18.02 13.22
CA PRO A 257 -17.44 17.50 12.89
C PRO A 257 -17.88 17.74 11.44
N ALA A 258 -17.22 18.65 10.72
CA ALA A 258 -17.50 18.92 9.30
C ALA A 258 -16.85 17.90 8.36
N ILE A 259 -15.92 17.08 8.86
CA ILE A 259 -15.24 16.04 8.09
C ILE A 259 -15.91 14.72 8.42
N ALA A 260 -16.36 13.99 7.39
CA ALA A 260 -16.92 12.66 7.53
C ALA A 260 -15.81 11.66 7.91
N LEU A 261 -15.48 11.63 9.19
CA LEU A 261 -14.53 10.70 9.79
C LEU A 261 -15.23 9.39 10.17
N ALA A 262 -14.47 8.29 10.20
CA ALA A 262 -14.99 6.97 10.49
C ALA A 262 -15.63 6.95 11.89
N SER A 263 -16.84 6.39 11.98
CA SER A 263 -17.52 6.20 13.26
C SER A 263 -16.99 4.95 13.95
N ILE A 264 -16.40 5.14 15.12
CA ILE A 264 -15.74 4.09 15.90
C ILE A 264 -16.77 3.46 16.85
N PRO A 265 -17.02 2.14 16.76
CA PRO A 265 -17.90 1.46 17.71
C PRO A 265 -17.45 1.69 19.16
N THR A 266 -18.42 1.67 20.07
CA THR A 266 -18.15 1.71 21.51
C THR A 266 -17.31 0.49 21.88
N VAL A 267 -16.31 0.67 22.74
CA VAL A 267 -15.50 -0.45 23.23
C VAL A 267 -16.18 -1.00 24.48
N GLY A 268 -16.60 -2.27 24.44
CA GLY A 268 -17.06 -2.98 25.62
C GLY A 268 -15.87 -3.50 26.42
N THR A 269 -15.19 -4.48 25.84
CA THR A 269 -13.97 -5.10 26.38
C THR A 269 -12.75 -4.50 25.67
N PRO A 270 -11.88 -3.76 26.36
CA PRO A 270 -10.69 -3.18 25.74
C PRO A 270 -9.60 -4.24 25.57
N ALA A 271 -8.78 -4.12 24.51
CA ALA A 271 -7.78 -5.13 24.17
C ALA A 271 -6.66 -5.25 25.21
N ASP A 272 -6.30 -4.16 25.89
CA ASP A 272 -5.27 -4.10 26.92
C ASP A 272 -5.68 -4.77 28.24
N ALA A 273 -6.98 -5.02 28.45
CA ALA A 273 -7.48 -5.82 29.56
C ALA A 273 -7.29 -7.34 29.36
N LEU A 274 -6.88 -7.78 28.15
CA LEU A 274 -6.66 -9.19 27.82
C LEU A 274 -5.18 -9.57 27.90
N PRO A 275 -4.86 -10.86 28.14
CA PRO A 275 -3.49 -11.36 28.07
C PRO A 275 -2.81 -11.03 26.73
N ALA A 276 -1.48 -10.91 26.76
CA ALA A 276 -0.70 -10.74 25.55
C ALA A 276 -0.81 -11.97 24.64
N GLY A 277 -0.85 -11.74 23.32
CA GLY A 277 -1.00 -12.78 22.32
C GLY A 277 -1.98 -12.38 21.21
N PRO A 278 -2.30 -13.32 20.30
CA PRO A 278 -3.28 -13.12 19.23
C PRO A 278 -4.63 -12.67 19.80
N ARG A 279 -5.05 -11.47 19.40
CA ARG A 279 -6.33 -10.87 19.78
C ARG A 279 -7.02 -10.29 18.56
N TRP A 280 -8.34 -10.24 18.61
CA TRP A 280 -9.17 -9.61 17.60
C TRP A 280 -10.30 -8.80 18.22
N TRP A 281 -10.87 -7.92 17.41
CA TRP A 281 -12.11 -7.21 17.66
C TRP A 281 -13.25 -7.99 17.05
N ARG A 282 -14.27 -8.30 17.86
CA ARG A 282 -15.58 -8.79 17.42
C ARG A 282 -16.56 -7.63 17.44
N LEU A 283 -17.35 -7.50 16.37
CA LEU A 283 -18.41 -6.51 16.27
C LEU A 283 -19.75 -7.09 16.77
N SER A 284 -20.54 -6.29 17.46
CA SER A 284 -21.94 -6.61 17.75
C SER A 284 -22.79 -6.65 16.47
N ALA A 285 -23.92 -7.36 16.50
CA ALA A 285 -24.79 -7.52 15.35
C ALA A 285 -25.38 -6.19 14.82
N ASP A 286 -25.54 -5.19 15.70
CA ASP A 286 -26.01 -3.85 15.36
C ASP A 286 -24.87 -2.88 14.99
N ALA A 287 -23.62 -3.35 14.97
CA ALA A 287 -22.43 -2.58 14.64
C ALA A 287 -22.11 -1.40 15.57
N THR A 288 -22.70 -1.33 16.77
CA THR A 288 -22.51 -0.22 17.70
C THR A 288 -21.45 -0.49 18.77
N LEU A 289 -21.15 -1.76 19.06
CA LEU A 289 -20.20 -2.21 20.06
C LEU A 289 -19.13 -3.09 19.41
N MET A 290 -17.89 -2.95 19.87
CA MET A 290 -16.84 -3.91 19.61
C MET A 290 -16.17 -4.37 20.91
N ASP A 291 -15.90 -5.67 20.98
CA ASP A 291 -15.25 -6.33 22.10
C ASP A 291 -13.95 -6.94 21.63
N ALA A 292 -12.87 -6.73 22.39
CA ALA A 292 -11.65 -7.50 22.20
C ALA A 292 -11.84 -8.91 22.74
N GLU A 293 -11.26 -9.88 22.05
CA GLU A 293 -11.21 -11.28 22.48
C GLU A 293 -9.82 -11.87 22.22
N SER A 294 -9.41 -12.81 23.07
CA SER A 294 -8.21 -13.62 22.82
C SER A 294 -8.57 -14.71 21.81
N ALA A 295 -7.77 -14.83 20.75
CA ALA A 295 -7.96 -15.88 19.77
C ALA A 295 -7.41 -17.22 20.32
N ASP A 296 -8.29 -18.19 20.56
CA ASP A 296 -7.89 -19.55 20.91
C ASP A 296 -7.40 -20.29 19.66
N LEU A 297 -6.09 -20.41 19.54
CA LEU A 297 -5.42 -21.09 18.42
C LEU A 297 -4.95 -22.51 18.74
N ALA A 298 -5.40 -23.10 19.85
CA ALA A 298 -4.98 -24.45 20.23
C ALA A 298 -5.52 -25.52 19.28
N GLN A 299 -6.79 -25.39 18.88
CA GLN A 299 -7.44 -26.37 17.99
C GLN A 299 -7.08 -26.15 16.52
N THR A 300 -7.19 -27.23 15.74
CA THR A 300 -7.03 -27.13 14.28
C THR A 300 -8.18 -26.32 13.68
N GLN A 301 -7.85 -25.22 13.02
CA GLN A 301 -8.84 -24.29 12.46
C GLN A 301 -8.31 -23.61 11.19
N ILE A 302 -9.19 -22.91 10.50
CA ILE A 302 -8.88 -22.17 9.28
C ILE A 302 -8.90 -20.69 9.63
N LEU A 303 -7.80 -19.98 9.39
CA LEU A 303 -7.78 -18.53 9.40
C LEU A 303 -7.84 -18.03 7.96
N VAL A 304 -8.82 -17.18 7.66
CA VAL A 304 -8.99 -16.60 6.32
C VAL A 304 -8.59 -15.13 6.36
N LEU A 305 -7.44 -14.79 5.80
CA LEU A 305 -7.02 -13.40 5.67
C LEU A 305 -7.86 -12.72 4.59
N ALA A 306 -8.61 -11.69 4.97
CA ALA A 306 -9.65 -11.04 4.18
C ALA A 306 -9.61 -9.51 4.31
N GLY A 307 -10.41 -8.81 3.50
CA GLY A 307 -10.49 -7.34 3.47
C GLY A 307 -10.62 -6.73 2.06
N CYS A 308 -10.46 -7.53 0.99
CA CYS A 308 -10.57 -7.05 -0.39
C CYS A 308 -11.76 -7.64 -1.15
N HIS A 309 -12.04 -7.14 -2.36
CA HIS A 309 -13.13 -7.65 -3.20
C HIS A 309 -12.96 -9.13 -3.56
N PHE A 310 -11.73 -9.62 -3.74
CA PHE A 310 -11.49 -11.06 -3.95
C PHE A 310 -11.87 -11.90 -2.72
N SER A 311 -11.81 -11.34 -1.51
CA SER A 311 -12.28 -11.99 -0.30
C SER A 311 -13.80 -12.06 -0.27
N VAL A 312 -14.49 -11.03 -0.76
CA VAL A 312 -15.96 -11.04 -0.92
C VAL A 312 -16.37 -12.16 -1.87
N ASP A 313 -15.71 -12.28 -3.03
CA ASP A 313 -15.96 -13.35 -3.99
C ASP A 313 -15.71 -14.73 -3.35
N ALA A 314 -14.60 -14.90 -2.63
CA ALA A 314 -14.29 -16.13 -1.93
C ALA A 314 -15.33 -16.51 -0.87
N ALA A 315 -15.83 -15.56 -0.08
CA ALA A 315 -16.85 -15.81 0.94
C ALA A 315 -18.16 -16.30 0.30
N GLN A 316 -18.56 -15.69 -0.83
CA GLN A 316 -19.73 -16.12 -1.59
C GLN A 316 -19.56 -17.52 -2.18
N ASP A 317 -18.41 -17.77 -2.82
CA ASP A 317 -18.15 -19.04 -3.48
C ASP A 317 -18.10 -20.18 -2.46
N ILE A 318 -17.44 -19.97 -1.31
CA ILE A 318 -17.38 -20.94 -0.23
C ILE A 318 -18.76 -21.20 0.38
N ALA A 319 -19.54 -20.15 0.62
CA ALA A 319 -20.89 -20.31 1.19
C ALA A 319 -21.83 -21.09 0.24
N ALA A 320 -21.64 -20.97 -1.08
CA ALA A 320 -22.40 -21.69 -2.08
C ALA A 320 -21.88 -23.11 -2.37
N ASP A 321 -20.69 -23.46 -1.87
CA ASP A 321 -20.03 -24.73 -2.14
C ASP A 321 -20.53 -25.84 -1.18
N PRO A 322 -21.07 -26.97 -1.69
CA PRO A 322 -21.63 -28.01 -0.83
C PRO A 322 -20.58 -28.78 -0.03
N GLU A 323 -19.31 -28.81 -0.46
CA GLU A 323 -18.22 -29.46 0.27
C GLU A 323 -17.51 -28.48 1.22
N LEU A 324 -17.21 -27.26 0.75
CA LEU A 324 -16.45 -26.28 1.52
C LEU A 324 -17.31 -25.51 2.52
N GLY A 325 -18.55 -25.18 2.18
CA GLY A 325 -19.44 -24.38 3.01
C GLY A 325 -19.59 -24.91 4.44
N PRO A 326 -19.94 -26.20 4.64
CA PRO A 326 -20.06 -26.78 5.99
C PRO A 326 -18.76 -26.76 6.79
N VAL A 327 -17.61 -26.95 6.13
CA VAL A 327 -16.29 -26.97 6.76
C VAL A 327 -15.91 -25.57 7.23
N PHE A 328 -16.05 -24.56 6.38
CA PHE A 328 -15.75 -23.18 6.71
C PHE A 328 -16.69 -22.63 7.78
N ALA A 329 -17.99 -22.94 7.71
CA ALA A 329 -18.94 -22.53 8.74
C ALA A 329 -18.58 -23.06 10.15
N ARG A 330 -17.91 -24.22 10.22
CA ARG A 330 -17.52 -24.87 11.47
C ARG A 330 -16.12 -24.47 11.96
N HIS A 331 -15.18 -24.27 11.05
CA HIS A 331 -13.76 -24.21 11.38
C HIS A 331 -13.08 -22.90 11.01
N ALA A 332 -13.74 -21.99 10.28
CA ALA A 332 -13.10 -20.80 9.75
C ALA A 332 -13.37 -19.53 10.56
N HIS A 333 -12.31 -18.74 10.77
CA HIS A 333 -12.37 -17.37 11.24
C HIS A 333 -11.86 -16.43 10.14
N TRP A 334 -12.69 -15.48 9.72
CA TRP A 334 -12.33 -14.47 8.72
C TRP A 334 -11.68 -13.29 9.42
N LEU A 335 -10.46 -12.93 9.02
CA LEU A 335 -9.65 -11.92 9.68
C LEU A 335 -9.35 -10.76 8.73
N GLY A 336 -9.75 -9.55 9.11
CA GLY A 336 -9.31 -8.29 8.52
C GLY A 336 -8.09 -7.71 9.23
N GLN A 337 -7.45 -6.72 8.62
CA GLN A 337 -6.35 -5.99 9.24
C GLN A 337 -6.84 -5.13 10.43
N PRO A 338 -5.95 -4.55 11.26
CA PRO A 338 -6.38 -3.69 12.34
C PRO A 338 -7.25 -2.52 11.87
N PRO A 339 -8.15 -2.00 12.72
CA PRO A 339 -8.87 -0.76 12.45
C PRO A 339 -7.94 0.33 11.91
N GLY A 340 -8.35 1.07 10.87
CA GLY A 340 -7.54 2.13 10.27
C GLY A 340 -6.61 1.66 9.16
N VAL A 341 -6.20 0.38 9.18
CA VAL A 341 -5.69 -0.31 7.98
C VAL A 341 -6.88 -0.91 7.23
N GLU A 342 -7.74 -1.62 7.95
CA GLU A 342 -9.07 -2.00 7.46
C GLU A 342 -10.04 -0.84 7.66
N ASP A 343 -10.87 -0.58 6.65
CA ASP A 343 -11.92 0.42 6.72
C ASP A 343 -13.07 -0.07 7.64
N LEU A 344 -13.41 0.74 8.64
CA LEU A 344 -14.42 0.36 9.63
C LEU A 344 -15.82 0.21 9.02
N ASP A 345 -16.16 0.99 8.01
CA ASP A 345 -17.48 0.90 7.38
C ASP A 345 -17.54 -0.30 6.42
N ALA A 346 -16.43 -0.65 5.77
CA ALA A 346 -16.28 -1.91 5.04
C ALA A 346 -16.41 -3.13 5.97
N TRP A 347 -15.82 -3.07 7.17
CA TRP A 347 -15.98 -4.14 8.17
C TRP A 347 -17.43 -4.31 8.62
N LYS A 348 -18.13 -3.20 8.92
CA LYS A 348 -19.58 -3.22 9.24
C LYS A 348 -20.40 -3.79 8.08
N ALA A 349 -20.12 -3.35 6.85
CA ALA A 349 -20.81 -3.81 5.65
C ALA A 349 -20.57 -5.29 5.39
N TRP A 350 -19.36 -5.81 5.64
CA TRP A 350 -19.07 -7.24 5.56
C TRP A 350 -19.94 -8.03 6.55
N ASN A 351 -19.94 -7.64 7.83
CA ASN A 351 -20.64 -8.38 8.87
C ASN A 351 -22.17 -8.33 8.70
N ALA A 352 -22.71 -7.25 8.14
CA ALA A 352 -24.10 -7.18 7.73
C ALA A 352 -24.42 -8.11 6.54
N ARG A 353 -23.50 -8.21 5.57
CA ARG A 353 -23.66 -9.04 4.37
C ARG A 353 -23.46 -10.54 4.63
N PHE A 354 -22.58 -10.90 5.55
CA PHE A 354 -22.16 -12.28 5.81
C PHE A 354 -22.33 -12.68 7.28
N PRO A 355 -23.55 -12.71 7.82
CA PRO A 355 -23.78 -13.01 9.24
C PRO A 355 -23.33 -14.42 9.67
N GLY A 356 -23.26 -15.38 8.73
CA GLY A 356 -22.74 -16.73 8.98
C GLY A 356 -21.22 -16.87 8.89
N THR A 357 -20.52 -15.84 8.41
CA THR A 357 -19.04 -15.80 8.31
C THR A 357 -18.54 -14.41 8.71
N PRO A 358 -18.78 -14.01 9.98
CA PRO A 358 -18.38 -12.69 10.45
C PRO A 358 -16.86 -12.54 10.33
N MET A 359 -16.45 -11.36 9.91
CA MET A 359 -15.07 -10.93 9.94
C MET A 359 -14.74 -10.35 11.31
N TYR A 360 -13.57 -10.71 11.82
CA TYR A 360 -12.93 -10.12 12.98
C TYR A 360 -11.78 -9.24 12.51
N LEU A 361 -11.52 -8.10 13.16
CA LEU A 361 -10.31 -7.32 12.87
C LEU A 361 -9.25 -7.67 13.89
N ILE A 362 -8.03 -8.00 13.47
CA ILE A 362 -6.97 -8.20 14.46
C ILE A 362 -6.70 -6.90 15.24
N THR A 363 -6.38 -6.98 16.53
CA THR A 363 -6.17 -5.75 17.32
C THR A 363 -4.91 -5.00 16.88
N GLN A 364 -3.82 -5.74 16.64
CA GLN A 364 -2.54 -5.21 16.16
C GLN A 364 -1.75 -6.28 15.40
N ARG A 365 -1.02 -5.89 14.34
CA ARG A 365 -0.27 -6.84 13.50
C ARG A 365 0.83 -7.60 14.26
N SER A 366 1.42 -6.97 15.27
CA SER A 366 2.51 -7.53 16.09
C SER A 366 2.09 -8.72 16.96
N ASP A 367 0.80 -8.88 17.25
CA ASP A 367 0.29 -10.04 18.00
C ASP A 367 0.20 -11.30 17.14
N TRP A 368 0.28 -11.14 15.82
CA TRP A 368 0.03 -12.18 14.82
C TRP A 368 1.28 -12.50 14.00
N THR A 369 2.48 -12.46 14.59
CA THR A 369 3.77 -12.64 13.90
C THR A 369 3.93 -13.96 13.14
N ARG A 370 3.14 -14.98 13.48
CA ARG A 370 3.15 -16.30 12.82
C ARG A 370 2.26 -16.38 11.59
N LEU A 371 1.40 -15.38 11.35
CA LEU A 371 0.63 -15.30 10.12
C LEU A 371 1.53 -14.88 8.95
N PRO A 372 1.26 -15.39 7.74
CA PRO A 372 2.00 -15.01 6.54
C PRO A 372 1.85 -13.51 6.22
N ALA A 373 2.54 -13.06 5.17
CA ALA A 373 2.24 -11.76 4.57
C ALA A 373 0.72 -11.67 4.29
N TRP A 374 0.13 -10.50 4.54
CA TRP A 374 -1.33 -10.30 4.52
C TRP A 374 -1.90 -10.23 3.10
N ARG A 375 -1.70 -11.30 2.32
CA ARG A 375 -2.23 -11.45 0.97
C ARG A 375 -3.64 -12.00 1.05
N MET A 376 -4.55 -11.44 0.27
CA MET A 376 -5.98 -11.73 0.39
C MET A 376 -6.58 -12.27 -0.92
N PRO A 377 -7.52 -13.23 -0.86
CA PRO A 377 -7.76 -14.10 0.30
C PRO A 377 -6.60 -15.10 0.49
N THR A 378 -6.24 -15.39 1.74
CA THR A 378 -5.35 -16.52 2.09
C THR A 378 -6.02 -17.39 3.14
N TYR A 379 -6.00 -18.69 2.91
CA TYR A 379 -6.52 -19.72 3.80
C TYR A 379 -5.33 -20.37 4.51
N ALA A 380 -5.16 -20.11 5.80
CA ALA A 380 -4.09 -20.68 6.62
C ALA A 380 -4.67 -21.73 7.56
N ILE A 381 -4.09 -22.94 7.54
CA ILE A 381 -4.41 -23.96 8.54
C ILE A 381 -3.56 -23.72 9.76
N VAL A 382 -4.21 -23.51 10.90
CA VAL A 382 -3.55 -23.31 12.19
C VAL A 382 -3.77 -24.52 13.08
N ARG A 383 -2.71 -25.00 13.72
CA ARG A 383 -2.72 -26.06 14.74
C ARG A 383 -1.71 -25.74 15.82
N ASP A 384 -2.09 -25.86 17.09
CA ASP A 384 -1.24 -25.56 18.25
C ASP A 384 -0.58 -24.16 18.16
N GLY A 385 -1.35 -23.17 17.69
CA GLY A 385 -0.91 -21.78 17.50
C GLY A 385 0.13 -21.58 16.40
N LYS A 386 0.26 -22.50 15.45
CA LYS A 386 1.19 -22.41 14.31
C LYS A 386 0.47 -22.62 13.00
N VAL A 387 0.83 -21.83 11.99
CA VAL A 387 0.43 -22.09 10.60
C VAL A 387 1.18 -23.33 10.12
N VAL A 388 0.44 -24.35 9.69
CA VAL A 388 1.01 -25.63 9.22
C VAL A 388 0.88 -25.83 7.71
N ASP A 389 -0.02 -25.10 7.05
CA ASP A 389 -0.24 -25.12 5.60
C ASP A 389 -1.02 -23.87 5.17
N GLN A 390 -0.94 -23.52 3.89
CA GLN A 390 -1.67 -22.36 3.35
C GLN A 390 -1.96 -22.46 1.86
N ALA A 391 -3.04 -21.80 1.44
CA ALA A 391 -3.39 -21.56 0.04
C ALA A 391 -3.90 -20.13 -0.15
N SER A 392 -3.78 -19.56 -1.35
CA SER A 392 -4.18 -18.17 -1.61
C SER A 392 -4.96 -18.01 -2.93
N GLY A 393 -5.81 -16.99 -2.96
CA GLY A 393 -6.59 -16.55 -4.12
C GLY A 393 -8.02 -17.08 -4.16
N ALA A 394 -8.92 -16.28 -4.75
CA ALA A 394 -10.28 -16.71 -5.04
C ALA A 394 -10.29 -17.80 -6.14
N PHE A 395 -11.33 -18.63 -6.16
CA PHE A 395 -11.43 -19.79 -7.05
C PHE A 395 -12.59 -19.75 -8.07
N ARG A 396 -13.45 -18.73 -8.07
CA ARG A 396 -14.57 -18.57 -9.05
C ARG A 396 -14.20 -18.91 -10.49
N ASN A 397 -13.05 -18.39 -10.94
CA ASN A 397 -12.57 -18.53 -12.32
C ASN A 397 -11.33 -19.43 -12.43
N VAL A 398 -10.98 -20.15 -11.35
CA VAL A 398 -9.78 -21.00 -11.30
C VAL A 398 -10.10 -22.30 -10.54
N PRO A 399 -10.78 -23.27 -11.18
CA PRO A 399 -11.26 -24.50 -10.52
C PRO A 399 -10.16 -25.31 -9.81
N ASP A 400 -8.93 -25.28 -10.33
CA ASP A 400 -7.79 -25.96 -9.70
C ASP A 400 -7.48 -25.44 -8.29
N ARG A 401 -7.74 -24.15 -8.01
CA ARG A 401 -7.57 -23.58 -6.66
C ARG A 401 -8.58 -24.16 -5.68
N ARG A 402 -9.81 -24.41 -6.11
CA ARG A 402 -10.83 -25.08 -5.30
C ARG A 402 -10.36 -26.49 -4.93
N LEU A 403 -9.88 -27.26 -5.90
CA LEU A 403 -9.38 -28.62 -5.67
C LEU A 403 -8.17 -28.62 -4.73
N ALA A 404 -7.24 -27.69 -4.92
CA ALA A 404 -6.07 -27.56 -4.04
C ALA A 404 -6.47 -27.22 -2.59
N LEU A 405 -7.48 -26.35 -2.40
CA LEU A 405 -8.02 -26.02 -1.08
C LEU A 405 -8.67 -27.25 -0.41
N ILE A 406 -9.50 -28.01 -1.15
CA ILE A 406 -10.10 -29.25 -0.64
C ILE A 406 -9.01 -30.23 -0.21
N GLU A 407 -8.00 -30.43 -1.05
CA GLU A 407 -6.92 -31.37 -0.75
C GLU A 407 -6.09 -30.92 0.47
N MET A 408 -5.86 -29.61 0.63
CA MET A 408 -5.27 -29.06 1.85
C MET A 408 -6.12 -29.41 3.08
N LEU A 409 -7.43 -29.18 3.04
CA LEU A 409 -8.32 -29.46 4.16
C LEU A 409 -8.36 -30.96 4.53
N ARG A 410 -8.32 -31.85 3.53
CA ARG A 410 -8.23 -33.31 3.73
C ARG A 410 -6.93 -33.72 4.41
N ARG A 411 -5.77 -33.22 3.95
CA ARG A 411 -4.47 -33.51 4.56
C ARG A 411 -4.41 -33.16 6.04
N HIS A 412 -5.16 -32.14 6.46
CA HIS A 412 -5.19 -31.67 7.83
C HIS A 412 -6.38 -32.17 8.66
N GLY A 413 -7.17 -33.10 8.12
CA GLY A 413 -8.28 -33.74 8.85
C GLY A 413 -9.48 -32.83 9.08
N LEU A 414 -9.60 -31.73 8.34
CA LEU A 414 -10.76 -30.84 8.36
C LEU A 414 -11.87 -31.28 7.38
N MET A 415 -11.53 -32.21 6.49
CA MET A 415 -12.47 -32.86 5.57
C MET A 415 -12.21 -34.37 5.52
N PRO A 416 -13.25 -35.20 5.30
CA PRO A 416 -13.06 -36.63 5.07
C PRO A 416 -12.19 -36.94 3.84
N PRO A 417 -11.47 -38.07 3.84
CA PRO A 417 -10.70 -38.51 2.67
C PRO A 417 -11.57 -38.63 1.42
N ALA A 418 -10.96 -38.47 0.25
CA ALA A 418 -11.69 -38.64 -1.01
C ALA A 418 -12.34 -40.04 -1.08
N GLY A 419 -13.66 -40.08 -1.25
CA GLY A 419 -14.42 -41.32 -1.42
C GLY A 419 -14.93 -41.99 -0.13
N SER A 420 -14.77 -41.38 1.05
CA SER A 420 -15.50 -41.86 2.24
C SER A 420 -16.99 -41.56 2.11
N LYS A 421 -17.84 -42.58 2.19
CA LYS A 421 -19.28 -42.39 2.44
C LYS A 421 -19.47 -42.24 3.94
N ASP A 422 -20.23 -41.22 4.34
CA ASP A 422 -20.69 -41.04 5.72
C ASP A 422 -21.49 -42.25 6.24
#